data_AF-A0A1V5DYJ9-F1
#
_entry.id   AF-A0A1V5DYJ9-F1
#
_cell.length_a   1.000
_cell.length_b   1.000
_cell.length_c   1.000
_cell.angle_alpha   90.00
_cell.angle_beta   90.00
_cell.angle_gamma   90.00
#
_symmetry.space_group_name_H-M   'P 1'
#
loop_
_entity.id
_entity.type
_entity.pdbx_description
1 polymer ?
#
loop_
_entity_poly.entity_id
_entity_poly.type
_entity_poly.pdbx_seq_one_letter_code
_entity_poly.pdbx_strand_id
1 'polypeptide(L)'
;MNTNLTVLCQPDENKSCGACCGLYNYTDSSCASLVRRLRERRRRFRRLVKAPGDIGCYTDATFSCEDFTPRYEVIYCCEYLGFLDETEKRVGCLLHPLQNFGLDLRTCSFYGQETCAGHICPSHHFIPANQAQSLIKIIDNWYLYGLCLTDIDLVVCYFRLLADSIGEELKPEVFDEEVFKKIAREFFNWKINWPFRSEEINRLGKYYFDGSQYMISYIDYAKLGREISSYDKIFMSLSSVFKNAPEMETAENLLRDNVQRFAAAYRIRF
;
A
#
# COMPACT_ATOMS: atom_id res chain seq x y z
N MET A 1 24.67 8.38 -17.67
CA MET A 1 24.21 8.54 -16.27
C MET A 1 22.76 8.07 -16.23
N ASN A 2 22.42 7.06 -15.43
CA ASN A 2 21.10 6.43 -15.43
C ASN A 2 20.00 7.41 -14.97
N THR A 3 19.46 8.17 -15.91
CA THR A 3 18.27 9.00 -15.77
C THR A 3 17.03 8.12 -15.92
N ASN A 4 16.51 7.62 -14.81
CA ASN A 4 15.08 7.29 -14.53
C ASN A 4 14.98 6.20 -13.44
N LEU A 5 15.51 6.46 -12.25
CA LEU A 5 15.09 5.69 -11.08
C LEU A 5 13.73 6.24 -10.63
N THR A 6 12.65 5.57 -11.01
CA THR A 6 11.31 5.91 -10.50
C THR A 6 11.27 5.66 -9.00
N VAL A 7 11.07 6.71 -8.21
CA VAL A 7 10.86 6.59 -6.77
C VAL A 7 9.47 6.03 -6.53
N LEU A 8 9.35 4.78 -6.06
CA LEU A 8 8.06 4.08 -5.98
C LEU A 8 7.09 4.78 -5.02
N CYS A 9 7.59 5.50 -4.02
CA CYS A 9 6.74 6.26 -3.10
C CYS A 9 6.16 7.55 -3.71
N GLN A 10 6.75 8.08 -4.79
CA GLN A 10 6.31 9.29 -5.49
C GLN A 10 6.46 9.07 -7.01
N PRO A 11 5.74 8.10 -7.60
CA PRO A 11 6.03 7.60 -8.95
C PRO A 11 5.58 8.55 -10.05
N ASP A 12 4.54 9.34 -9.82
CA ASP A 12 3.96 10.27 -10.79
C ASP A 12 3.12 11.37 -10.09
N GLU A 13 2.41 12.18 -10.88
CA GLU A 13 1.56 13.27 -10.39
C GLU A 13 0.19 12.82 -9.85
N ASN A 14 -0.24 11.58 -10.15
CA ASN A 14 -1.58 11.08 -9.86
C ASN A 14 -1.65 10.26 -8.57
N LYS A 15 -0.53 9.77 -8.06
CA LYS A 15 -0.50 8.96 -6.84
C LYS A 15 0.85 8.98 -6.14
N SER A 16 0.86 8.49 -4.91
CA SER A 16 2.05 8.28 -4.08
C SER A 16 1.72 7.35 -2.92
N CYS A 17 2.71 7.03 -2.09
CA CYS A 17 2.57 6.17 -0.93
C CYS A 17 3.14 6.85 0.32
N GLY A 18 2.43 6.73 1.44
CA GLY A 18 2.86 7.20 2.77
C GLY A 18 3.06 6.08 3.79
N ALA A 19 3.17 4.82 3.36
CA ALA A 19 3.18 3.66 4.25
C ALA A 19 4.31 3.68 5.28
N CYS A 20 5.55 4.00 4.86
CA CYS A 20 6.70 4.10 5.78
C CYS A 20 6.59 5.28 6.77
N CYS A 21 5.66 6.21 6.54
CA CYS A 21 5.30 7.27 7.48
C CYS A 21 4.12 6.89 8.39
N GLY A 22 3.72 5.61 8.39
CA GLY A 22 2.65 5.06 9.24
C GLY A 22 1.23 5.28 8.73
N LEU A 23 1.03 5.62 7.44
CA LEU A 23 -0.30 5.96 6.89
C LEU A 23 -1.37 4.89 7.16
N TYR A 24 -0.99 3.61 7.05
CA TYR A 24 -1.91 2.49 7.23
C TYR A 24 -1.87 1.91 8.65
N ASN A 25 -1.07 2.51 9.54
CA ASN A 25 -0.87 2.04 10.90
C ASN A 25 -1.88 2.62 11.90
N TYR A 26 -2.85 3.43 11.48
CA TYR A 26 -3.93 3.84 12.37
C TYR A 26 -4.92 2.70 12.60
N THR A 27 -5.44 2.55 13.82
CA THR A 27 -6.51 1.59 14.16
C THR A 27 -7.66 1.68 13.15
N ASP A 28 -8.16 2.89 12.90
CA ASP A 28 -9.00 3.20 11.75
C ASP A 28 -8.14 3.71 10.57
N SER A 29 -7.78 2.78 9.69
CA SER A 29 -7.07 3.05 8.43
C SER A 29 -7.98 2.96 7.20
N SER A 30 -9.29 3.10 7.39
CA SER A 30 -10.24 3.16 6.27
C SER A 30 -9.91 4.34 5.34
N CYS A 31 -10.14 4.18 4.04
CA CYS A 31 -9.86 5.24 3.06
C CYS A 31 -10.51 6.57 3.45
N ALA A 32 -11.77 6.55 3.90
CA ALA A 32 -12.48 7.77 4.30
C ALA A 32 -11.83 8.47 5.50
N SER A 33 -11.41 7.71 6.51
CA SER A 33 -10.76 8.26 7.70
C SER A 33 -9.39 8.85 7.37
N LEU A 34 -8.60 8.15 6.55
CA LEU A 34 -7.30 8.62 6.11
C LEU A 34 -7.41 9.86 5.22
N VAL A 35 -8.39 9.93 4.29
CA VAL A 35 -8.66 11.13 3.49
C VAL A 35 -8.93 12.33 4.40
N ARG A 36 -9.83 12.18 5.38
CA ARG A 36 -10.14 13.24 6.35
C ARG A 36 -8.90 13.69 7.10
N ARG A 37 -8.10 12.75 7.62
CA ARG A 37 -6.88 13.03 8.37
C ARG A 37 -5.87 13.82 7.52
N LEU A 38 -5.54 13.32 6.34
CA LEU A 38 -4.56 13.93 5.43
C LEU A 38 -4.97 15.34 4.99
N ARG A 39 -6.27 15.54 4.73
CA ARG A 39 -6.86 16.84 4.36
C ARG A 39 -6.78 17.84 5.50
N GLU A 40 -7.21 17.44 6.70
CA GLU A 40 -7.21 18.34 7.86
C GLU A 40 -5.80 18.72 8.29
N ARG A 41 -4.83 17.79 8.21
CA ARG A 41 -3.41 18.09 8.42
C ARG A 41 -2.90 19.14 7.44
N ARG A 42 -3.16 18.97 6.14
CA ARG A 42 -2.76 19.95 5.12
C ARG A 42 -3.36 21.33 5.39
N ARG A 43 -4.65 21.39 5.72
CA ARG A 43 -5.35 22.64 6.05
C ARG A 43 -4.74 23.31 7.27
N ARG A 44 -4.54 22.54 8.34
CA ARG A 44 -3.95 23.02 9.60
C ARG A 44 -2.53 23.51 9.38
N PHE A 45 -1.70 22.77 8.64
CA PHE A 45 -0.33 23.12 8.32
C PHE A 45 -0.27 24.46 7.58
N ARG A 46 -1.04 24.63 6.51
CA ARG A 46 -1.09 25.88 5.75
C ARG A 46 -1.60 27.07 6.56
N ARG A 47 -2.51 26.83 7.50
CA ARG A 47 -3.06 27.88 8.38
C ARG A 47 -2.02 28.31 9.41
N LEU A 48 -1.38 27.37 10.08
CA LEU A 48 -0.55 27.63 11.26
C LEU A 48 0.92 27.86 10.93
N VAL A 49 1.48 27.18 9.93
CA VAL A 49 2.91 27.24 9.62
C VAL A 49 3.18 28.33 8.59
N LYS A 50 3.70 29.47 9.04
CA LYS A 50 4.14 30.60 8.20
C LYS A 50 5.66 30.75 8.21
N ALA A 51 6.30 30.34 9.29
CA ALA A 51 7.74 30.27 9.48
C ALA A 51 8.12 28.96 10.20
N PRO A 52 9.40 28.55 10.18
CA PRO A 52 9.86 27.32 10.84
C PRO A 52 9.53 27.25 12.33
N GLY A 53 9.49 28.38 13.03
CA GLY A 53 9.13 28.45 14.45
C GLY A 53 7.68 28.03 14.76
N ASP A 54 6.80 28.01 13.76
CA ASP A 54 5.37 27.70 13.94
C ASP A 54 5.07 26.20 13.95
N ILE A 55 6.05 25.35 13.63
CA ILE A 55 5.85 23.90 13.49
C ILE A 55 5.37 23.29 14.82
N GLY A 56 5.89 23.77 15.95
CA GLY A 56 5.43 23.32 17.28
C GLY A 56 3.92 23.53 17.47
N CYS A 57 3.41 24.71 17.07
CA CYS A 57 1.98 25.00 17.14
C CYS A 57 1.14 24.07 16.24
N TYR A 58 1.65 23.71 15.07
CA TYR A 58 1.00 22.70 14.22
C TYR A 58 0.97 21.33 14.89
N THR A 59 2.09 20.91 15.49
CA THR A 59 2.23 19.61 16.16
C THR A 59 1.27 19.50 17.34
N ASP A 60 1.25 20.48 18.24
CA ASP A 60 0.34 20.51 19.40
C ASP A 60 -1.13 20.52 18.97
N ALA A 61 -1.47 21.34 17.97
CA ALA A 61 -2.82 21.37 17.41
C ALA A 61 -3.20 20.06 16.72
N THR A 62 -2.24 19.28 16.22
CA THR A 62 -2.49 17.99 15.58
C THR A 62 -2.73 16.90 16.63
N PHE A 63 -1.86 16.79 17.64
CA PHE A 63 -2.02 15.80 18.71
C PHE A 63 -3.27 16.05 19.57
N SER A 64 -3.70 17.29 19.73
CA SER A 64 -4.89 17.61 20.52
C SER A 64 -6.23 17.26 19.85
N CYS A 65 -6.27 17.00 18.54
CA CYS A 65 -7.54 16.76 17.82
C CYS A 65 -7.57 15.51 16.95
N GLU A 66 -6.51 14.71 16.96
CA GLU A 66 -6.42 13.47 16.20
C GLU A 66 -6.17 12.27 17.12
N ASP A 67 -6.80 11.16 16.80
CA ASP A 67 -6.44 9.87 17.39
C ASP A 67 -5.19 9.32 16.69
N PHE A 68 -4.13 9.13 17.47
CA PHE A 68 -2.86 8.56 17.01
C PHE A 68 -2.68 7.09 17.36
N THR A 69 -3.72 6.43 17.92
CA THR A 69 -3.66 5.02 18.32
C THR A 69 -3.16 4.17 17.16
N PRO A 70 -1.97 3.57 17.29
CA PRO A 70 -1.40 2.73 16.26
C PRO A 70 -2.00 1.32 16.31
N ARG A 71 -2.04 0.65 15.17
CA ARG A 71 -2.18 -0.81 15.09
C ARG A 71 -0.89 -1.46 15.59
N TYR A 72 0.26 -0.88 15.23
CA TYR A 72 1.60 -1.40 15.51
C TYR A 72 2.45 -0.35 16.23
N GLU A 73 2.79 -0.60 17.49
CA GLU A 73 3.56 0.35 18.33
C GLU A 73 4.94 0.68 17.75
N VAL A 74 5.54 -0.27 17.03
CA VAL A 74 6.86 -0.13 16.41
C VAL A 74 6.87 0.75 15.15
N ILE A 75 5.71 1.01 14.55
CA ILE A 75 5.60 1.87 13.37
C ILE A 75 5.07 3.22 13.81
N TYR A 76 5.88 4.26 13.64
CA TYR A 76 5.46 5.60 14.01
C TYR A 76 4.41 6.16 13.04
N CYS A 77 3.31 6.67 13.59
CA CYS A 77 2.25 7.36 12.85
C CYS A 77 2.59 8.85 12.69
N CYS A 78 3.33 9.20 11.64
CA CYS A 78 3.84 10.57 11.48
C CYS A 78 2.73 11.60 11.32
N GLU A 79 2.73 12.59 12.19
CA GLU A 79 1.85 13.76 12.26
C GLU A 79 2.02 14.73 11.08
N TYR A 80 3.16 14.68 10.39
CA TYR A 80 3.46 15.54 9.24
C TYR A 80 3.09 14.93 7.89
N LEU A 81 2.51 13.73 7.87
CA LEU A 81 2.00 13.12 6.65
C LEU A 81 0.64 13.73 6.29
N GLY A 82 0.54 14.35 5.10
CA GLY A 82 -0.67 15.01 4.59
C GLY A 82 -0.78 14.93 3.07
N PHE A 83 -1.87 15.49 2.53
CA PHE A 83 -1.99 15.69 1.08
C PHE A 83 -1.00 16.77 0.60
N LEU A 84 -0.34 16.54 -0.53
CA LEU A 84 0.64 17.46 -1.13
C LEU A 84 0.00 18.43 -2.12
N ASP A 85 -1.11 18.04 -2.74
CA ASP A 85 -1.79 18.78 -3.80
C ASP A 85 -3.26 19.11 -3.46
N GLU A 86 -3.85 20.03 -4.22
CA GLU A 86 -5.27 20.43 -4.04
C GLU A 86 -6.24 19.34 -4.48
N THR A 87 -5.82 18.48 -5.42
CA THR A 87 -6.67 17.41 -5.97
C THR A 87 -6.67 16.15 -5.11
N GLU A 88 -5.93 16.16 -3.99
CA GLU A 88 -5.82 15.08 -3.01
C GLU A 88 -5.39 13.74 -3.62
N LYS A 89 -4.53 13.84 -4.65
CA LYS A 89 -4.01 12.68 -5.39
C LYS A 89 -2.73 12.14 -4.76
N ARG A 90 -1.92 13.00 -4.15
CA ARG A 90 -0.62 12.66 -3.58
C ARG A 90 -0.54 12.95 -2.10
N VAL A 91 0.04 12.00 -1.38
CA VAL A 91 0.34 12.05 0.05
C VAL A 91 1.84 12.15 0.24
N GLY A 92 2.27 12.81 1.31
CA GLY A 92 3.69 12.89 1.67
C GLY A 92 3.95 13.84 2.82
N CYS A 93 5.23 14.08 3.06
CA CYS A 93 5.67 14.87 4.19
C CYS A 93 5.46 16.37 3.92
N LEU A 94 4.66 17.01 4.78
CA LEU A 94 4.39 18.46 4.74
C LEU A 94 5.64 19.29 5.10
N LEU A 95 6.62 18.69 5.78
CA LEU A 95 7.91 19.32 6.13
C LEU A 95 8.96 19.20 5.01
N HIS A 96 8.67 18.44 3.94
CA HIS A 96 9.66 18.17 2.90
C HIS A 96 10.08 19.47 2.19
N PRO A 97 11.37 19.64 1.82
CA PRO A 97 11.84 20.86 1.15
C PRO A 97 11.10 21.17 -0.16
N LEU A 98 10.66 20.14 -0.90
CA LEU A 98 9.81 20.33 -2.10
C LEU A 98 8.45 20.94 -1.80
N GLN A 99 8.01 20.97 -0.54
CA GLN A 99 6.76 21.61 -0.12
C GLN A 99 7.00 22.97 0.53
N ASN A 100 8.26 23.35 0.77
CA ASN A 100 8.65 24.50 1.60
C ASN A 100 9.77 25.34 0.95
N PHE A 101 9.69 25.56 -0.37
CA PHE A 101 10.64 26.40 -1.13
C PHE A 101 12.12 26.02 -0.93
N GLY A 102 12.41 24.72 -0.78
CA GLY A 102 13.75 24.21 -0.55
C GLY A 102 14.19 24.17 0.90
N LEU A 103 13.41 24.74 1.83
CA LEU A 103 13.71 24.68 3.26
C LEU A 103 13.33 23.31 3.82
N ASP A 104 14.32 22.57 4.31
CA ASP A 104 14.10 21.26 4.92
C ASP A 104 13.68 21.41 6.37
N LEU A 105 12.40 21.14 6.65
CA LEU A 105 11.83 21.28 7.99
C LEU A 105 11.79 19.95 8.75
N ARG A 106 12.35 18.87 8.20
CA ARG A 106 12.22 17.51 8.76
C ARG A 106 13.03 17.27 10.03
N THR A 107 13.87 18.21 10.44
CA THR A 107 14.68 18.13 11.67
C THR A 107 13.84 17.98 12.93
N CYS A 108 12.59 18.47 12.94
CA CYS A 108 11.67 18.33 14.07
C CYS A 108 10.81 17.06 14.02
N SER A 109 10.91 16.25 12.96
CA SER A 109 10.15 15.00 12.85
C SER A 109 10.75 13.89 13.69
N PHE A 110 9.93 12.92 14.10
CA PHE A 110 10.37 11.77 14.90
C PHE A 110 11.60 11.04 14.35
N TYR A 111 11.63 10.78 13.03
CA TYR A 111 12.77 10.09 12.39
C TYR A 111 13.95 11.02 12.11
N GLY A 112 13.73 12.34 12.09
CA GLY A 112 14.73 13.35 11.76
C GLY A 112 15.07 13.40 10.26
N GLN A 113 15.78 14.47 9.88
CA GLN A 113 16.10 14.79 8.49
C GLN A 113 16.93 13.69 7.81
N GLU A 114 17.99 13.20 8.45
CA GLU A 114 18.93 12.22 7.87
C GLU A 114 18.24 10.89 7.56
N THR A 115 17.54 10.31 8.54
CA THR A 115 16.79 9.06 8.37
C THR A 115 15.72 9.21 7.28
N CYS A 116 14.94 10.29 7.32
CA CYS A 116 13.91 10.54 6.31
C CYS A 116 14.48 10.71 4.90
N ALA A 117 15.66 11.34 4.75
CA ALA A 117 16.29 11.56 3.45
C ALA A 117 16.95 10.28 2.89
N GLY A 118 17.51 9.43 3.76
CA GLY A 118 18.18 8.19 3.37
C GLY A 118 17.26 6.97 3.24
N HIS A 119 16.00 7.06 3.66
CA HIS A 119 15.10 5.91 3.68
C HIS A 119 14.69 5.46 2.27
N ILE A 120 14.95 4.18 1.97
CA ILE A 120 14.48 3.50 0.76
C ILE A 120 13.53 2.37 1.17
N CYS A 121 12.32 2.39 0.62
CA CYS A 121 11.32 1.35 0.89
C CYS A 121 11.82 -0.03 0.41
N PRO A 122 11.63 -1.12 1.18
CA PRO A 122 12.02 -2.47 0.77
C PRO A 122 11.48 -2.89 -0.61
N SER A 123 10.33 -2.36 -1.03
CA SER A 123 9.76 -2.63 -2.34
C SER A 123 10.67 -2.26 -3.51
N HIS A 124 11.60 -1.30 -3.33
CA HIS A 124 12.63 -0.99 -4.32
C HIS A 124 13.63 -2.12 -4.56
N HIS A 125 13.82 -3.00 -3.56
CA HIS A 125 14.78 -4.09 -3.61
C HIS A 125 14.11 -5.42 -3.98
N PHE A 126 12.87 -5.62 -3.57
CA PHE A 126 12.21 -6.93 -3.68
C PHE A 126 11.13 -7.02 -4.75
N ILE A 127 10.62 -5.89 -5.28
CA ILE A 127 9.73 -5.91 -6.44
C ILE A 127 10.56 -5.69 -7.70
N PRO A 128 10.58 -6.63 -8.66
CA PRO A 128 11.24 -6.45 -9.95
C PRO A 128 10.79 -5.18 -10.66
N ALA A 129 11.71 -4.51 -11.36
CA ALA A 129 11.45 -3.20 -11.96
C ALA A 129 10.27 -3.20 -12.95
N ASN A 130 10.13 -4.25 -13.76
CA ASN A 130 9.00 -4.45 -14.68
C ASN A 130 7.67 -4.60 -13.92
N GLN A 131 7.65 -5.33 -12.82
CA GLN A 131 6.45 -5.49 -11.98
C GLN A 131 6.08 -4.19 -11.28
N ALA A 132 7.08 -3.43 -10.80
CA ALA A 132 6.86 -2.13 -10.19
C ALA A 132 6.30 -1.11 -11.21
N GLN A 133 6.83 -1.08 -12.43
CA GLN A 133 6.32 -0.25 -13.52
C GLN A 133 4.89 -0.66 -13.92
N SER A 134 4.62 -1.96 -13.97
CA SER A 134 3.27 -2.50 -14.20
C SER A 134 2.31 -2.05 -13.10
N LEU A 135 2.70 -2.16 -11.82
CA LEU A 135 1.90 -1.71 -10.68
C LEU A 135 1.55 -0.21 -10.77
N ILE A 136 2.52 0.62 -11.17
CA ILE A 136 2.31 2.05 -11.40
C ILE A 136 1.28 2.30 -12.52
N LYS A 137 1.28 1.50 -13.60
CA LYS A 137 0.28 1.62 -14.69
C LYS A 137 -1.10 1.11 -14.30
N ILE A 138 -1.20 0.15 -13.37
CA ILE A 138 -2.45 -0.54 -13.01
C ILE A 138 -3.30 0.25 -12.01
N ILE A 139 -2.65 0.89 -11.03
CA ILE A 139 -3.34 1.52 -9.91
C ILE A 139 -3.19 3.03 -9.99
N ASP A 140 -4.30 3.76 -9.95
CA ASP A 140 -4.33 5.21 -10.19
C ASP A 140 -4.64 6.06 -8.95
N ASN A 141 -4.75 5.45 -7.76
CA ASN A 141 -5.02 6.17 -6.52
C ASN A 141 -4.02 5.79 -5.43
N TRP A 142 -3.66 6.76 -4.58
CA TRP A 142 -2.67 6.60 -3.52
C TRP A 142 -3.05 5.50 -2.50
N TYR A 143 -4.34 5.34 -2.19
CA TYR A 143 -4.79 4.46 -1.13
C TYR A 143 -4.52 3.00 -1.48
N LEU A 144 -5.05 2.53 -2.61
CA LEU A 144 -4.82 1.17 -3.09
C LEU A 144 -3.35 0.97 -3.48
N TYR A 145 -2.71 1.97 -4.08
CA TYR A 145 -1.33 1.87 -4.54
C TYR A 145 -0.38 1.63 -3.36
N GLY A 146 -0.49 2.41 -2.27
CA GLY A 146 0.35 2.19 -1.11
C GLY A 146 0.08 0.87 -0.39
N LEU A 147 -1.18 0.42 -0.31
CA LEU A 147 -1.53 -0.90 0.25
C LEU A 147 -0.90 -2.06 -0.54
N CYS A 148 -0.83 -1.95 -1.87
CA CYS A 148 -0.26 -2.99 -2.74
C CYS A 148 1.26 -2.89 -2.82
N LEU A 149 1.81 -1.66 -2.92
CA LEU A 149 3.25 -1.42 -3.06
C LEU A 149 4.03 -2.02 -1.88
N THR A 150 3.52 -1.91 -0.66
CA THR A 150 4.19 -2.47 0.52
C THR A 150 3.96 -3.97 0.72
N ASP A 151 3.10 -4.58 -0.09
CA ASP A 151 2.81 -6.00 -0.04
C ASP A 151 3.53 -6.74 -1.17
N ILE A 152 4.83 -6.96 -0.95
CA ILE A 152 5.74 -7.57 -1.94
C ILE A 152 5.24 -8.96 -2.37
N ASP A 153 4.78 -9.78 -1.42
CA ASP A 153 4.30 -11.13 -1.72
C ASP A 153 3.07 -11.09 -2.63
N LEU A 154 2.11 -10.20 -2.37
CA LEU A 154 0.94 -10.02 -3.24
C LEU A 154 1.34 -9.69 -4.68
N VAL A 155 2.21 -8.69 -4.85
CA VAL A 155 2.63 -8.20 -6.17
C VAL A 155 3.39 -9.29 -6.92
N VAL A 156 4.42 -9.86 -6.30
CA VAL A 156 5.31 -10.84 -6.96
C VAL A 156 4.58 -12.14 -7.27
N CYS A 157 3.71 -12.62 -6.37
CA CYS A 157 2.94 -13.84 -6.62
C CYS A 157 1.92 -13.64 -7.74
N TYR A 158 1.25 -12.48 -7.82
CA TYR A 158 0.29 -12.23 -8.89
C TYR A 158 0.95 -12.23 -10.27
N PHE A 159 2.05 -11.48 -10.43
CA PHE A 159 2.75 -11.44 -11.71
C PHE A 159 3.33 -12.80 -12.10
N ARG A 160 3.77 -13.61 -11.12
CA ARG A 160 4.19 -15.00 -11.37
C ARG A 160 3.03 -15.86 -11.87
N LEU A 161 1.86 -15.81 -11.24
CA LEU A 161 0.68 -16.56 -11.68
C LEU A 161 0.26 -16.20 -13.12
N LEU A 162 0.33 -14.91 -13.47
CA LEU A 162 0.06 -14.49 -14.84
C LEU A 162 1.13 -15.03 -15.80
N ALA A 163 2.41 -14.89 -15.46
CA ALA A 163 3.52 -15.35 -16.27
C ALA A 163 3.48 -16.87 -16.52
N ASP A 164 3.21 -17.66 -15.48
CA ASP A 164 3.07 -19.11 -15.58
C ASP A 164 1.88 -19.51 -16.47
N SER A 165 0.79 -18.74 -16.44
CA SER A 165 -0.41 -18.99 -17.24
C SER A 165 -0.25 -18.64 -18.73
N ILE A 166 0.53 -17.59 -19.04
CA ILE A 166 0.77 -17.15 -20.42
C ILE A 166 2.03 -17.77 -21.05
N GLY A 167 2.99 -18.23 -20.23
CA GLY A 167 4.25 -18.84 -20.67
C GLY A 167 5.41 -17.86 -20.86
N GLU A 168 5.28 -16.59 -20.44
CA GLU A 168 6.32 -15.57 -20.53
C GLU A 168 6.15 -14.47 -19.47
N GLU A 169 7.19 -13.69 -19.22
CA GLU A 169 7.11 -12.56 -18.28
C GLU A 169 6.38 -11.36 -18.90
N LEU A 170 5.44 -10.78 -18.14
CA LEU A 170 4.71 -9.60 -18.59
C LEU A 170 5.60 -8.36 -18.65
N LYS A 171 5.55 -7.69 -19.79
CA LYS A 171 6.15 -6.35 -19.94
C LYS A 171 5.15 -5.27 -19.50
N PRO A 172 5.62 -4.14 -18.95
CA PRO A 172 4.73 -3.06 -18.47
C PRO A 172 3.79 -2.51 -19.53
N GLU A 173 4.17 -2.54 -20.80
CA GLU A 173 3.39 -2.02 -21.93
C GLU A 173 2.08 -2.78 -22.15
N VAL A 174 1.98 -4.02 -21.65
CA VAL A 174 0.71 -4.77 -21.64
C VAL A 174 -0.37 -3.98 -20.92
N PHE A 175 -0.02 -3.26 -19.85
CA PHE A 175 -0.98 -2.49 -19.05
C PHE A 175 -1.33 -1.11 -19.62
N ASP A 176 -0.86 -0.78 -20.84
CA ASP A 176 -1.38 0.36 -21.59
C ASP A 176 -2.76 0.07 -22.21
N GLU A 177 -3.07 -1.22 -22.41
CA GLU A 177 -4.40 -1.67 -22.86
C GLU A 177 -5.35 -1.78 -21.66
N GLU A 178 -6.50 -1.09 -21.73
CA GLU A 178 -7.43 -0.99 -20.60
C GLU A 178 -8.01 -2.34 -20.17
N VAL A 179 -8.11 -3.32 -21.08
CA VAL A 179 -8.60 -4.66 -20.76
C VAL A 179 -7.71 -5.35 -19.71
N PHE A 180 -6.40 -5.33 -19.88
CA PHE A 180 -5.44 -5.94 -18.96
C PHE A 180 -5.37 -5.15 -17.65
N LYS A 181 -5.37 -3.81 -17.76
CA LYS A 181 -5.42 -2.91 -16.61
C LYS A 181 -6.62 -3.21 -15.72
N LYS A 182 -7.81 -3.36 -16.31
CA LYS A 182 -9.06 -3.62 -15.57
C LYS A 182 -9.02 -4.96 -14.84
N ILE A 183 -8.56 -6.03 -15.48
CA ILE A 183 -8.48 -7.37 -14.87
C ILE A 183 -7.47 -7.38 -13.72
N ALA A 184 -6.28 -6.79 -13.92
CA ALA A 184 -5.29 -6.71 -12.85
C ALA A 184 -5.72 -5.81 -11.69
N ARG A 185 -6.36 -4.68 -11.99
CA ARG A 185 -6.92 -3.79 -10.97
C ARG A 185 -8.04 -4.45 -10.17
N GLU A 186 -8.81 -5.36 -10.77
CA GLU A 186 -9.80 -6.18 -10.05
C GLU A 186 -9.12 -7.05 -8.98
N PHE A 187 -8.02 -7.72 -9.32
CA PHE A 187 -7.22 -8.50 -8.36
C PHE A 187 -6.69 -7.62 -7.23
N PHE A 188 -6.03 -6.49 -7.55
CA PHE A 188 -5.46 -5.62 -6.52
C PHE A 188 -6.55 -5.01 -5.62
N ASN A 189 -7.74 -4.73 -6.14
CA ASN A 189 -8.86 -4.21 -5.35
C ASN A 189 -9.28 -5.15 -4.21
N TRP A 190 -8.97 -6.45 -4.27
CA TRP A 190 -9.17 -7.35 -3.13
C TRP A 190 -8.39 -6.94 -1.88
N LYS A 191 -7.35 -6.10 -2.01
CA LYS A 191 -6.75 -5.42 -0.84
C LYS A 191 -7.71 -4.51 -0.07
N ILE A 192 -8.90 -4.22 -0.60
CA ILE A 192 -9.95 -3.43 0.03
C ILE A 192 -11.20 -4.29 0.25
N ASN A 193 -11.64 -5.05 -0.76
CA ASN A 193 -12.96 -5.67 -0.77
C ASN A 193 -12.94 -7.22 -0.78
N TRP A 194 -11.83 -7.84 -0.38
CA TRP A 194 -11.76 -9.31 -0.30
C TRP A 194 -12.84 -9.89 0.63
N PRO A 195 -13.70 -10.81 0.14
CA PRO A 195 -14.85 -11.30 0.89
C PRO A 195 -14.49 -12.18 2.08
N PHE A 196 -13.30 -12.77 2.11
CA PHE A 196 -12.83 -13.64 3.19
C PHE A 196 -11.84 -12.94 4.13
N ARG A 197 -11.83 -11.61 4.13
CA ARG A 197 -10.93 -10.80 4.95
C ARG A 197 -11.30 -10.90 6.44
N SER A 198 -10.29 -11.02 7.29
CA SER A 198 -10.44 -10.88 8.75
C SER A 198 -10.94 -9.48 9.12
N GLU A 199 -11.90 -9.41 10.04
CA GLU A 199 -12.38 -8.16 10.64
C GLU A 199 -11.46 -7.65 11.77
N GLU A 200 -10.41 -8.40 12.12
CA GLU A 200 -9.47 -8.03 13.16
C GLU A 200 -8.75 -6.71 12.84
N ILE A 201 -8.96 -5.74 13.74
CA ILE A 201 -8.44 -4.38 13.62
C ILE A 201 -6.90 -4.36 13.58
N ASN A 202 -6.25 -5.30 14.26
CA ASN A 202 -4.80 -5.41 14.35
C ASN A 202 -4.17 -6.15 13.16
N ARG A 203 -4.92 -6.58 12.16
CA ARG A 203 -4.38 -7.32 11.01
C ARG A 203 -4.14 -6.40 9.81
N LEU A 204 -2.94 -6.48 9.22
CA LEU A 204 -2.58 -5.80 7.96
C LEU A 204 -1.72 -6.76 7.12
N GLY A 205 -2.35 -7.34 6.10
CA GLY A 205 -1.72 -8.39 5.31
C GLY A 205 -1.44 -9.63 6.16
N LYS A 206 -0.20 -10.14 6.06
CA LYS A 206 0.27 -11.34 6.77
C LYS A 206 0.59 -11.13 8.25
N TYR A 207 0.65 -9.89 8.70
CA TYR A 207 1.07 -9.57 10.07
C TYR A 207 -0.14 -9.47 11.01
N TYR A 208 -0.01 -10.10 12.17
CA TYR A 208 -0.95 -10.11 13.30
C TYR A 208 -0.22 -9.73 14.59
N PHE A 209 -0.93 -9.06 15.51
CA PHE A 209 -0.32 -8.38 16.65
C PHE A 209 -1.19 -8.54 17.90
N ASP A 210 -0.59 -9.12 18.94
CA ASP A 210 -1.21 -9.45 20.23
C ASP A 210 -0.91 -8.45 21.35
N GLY A 211 -0.19 -7.37 21.03
CA GLY A 211 0.22 -6.33 21.99
C GLY A 211 1.63 -6.50 22.57
N SER A 212 2.41 -7.52 22.19
CA SER A 212 3.80 -7.64 22.65
C SER A 212 4.80 -8.18 21.62
N GLN A 213 4.36 -8.97 20.64
CA GLN A 213 5.26 -9.60 19.67
C GLN A 213 4.71 -9.61 18.24
N TYR A 214 5.64 -9.73 17.28
CA TYR A 214 5.32 -9.96 15.88
C TYR A 214 4.86 -11.40 15.68
N MET A 215 3.64 -11.59 15.18
CA MET A 215 3.19 -12.89 14.70
C MET A 215 2.84 -12.83 13.22
N ILE A 216 3.34 -13.81 12.47
CA ILE A 216 2.87 -14.06 11.12
C ILE A 216 1.59 -14.88 11.28
N SER A 217 0.47 -14.32 10.82
CA SER A 217 -0.77 -15.08 10.74
C SER A 217 -0.53 -16.28 9.83
N TYR A 218 -1.26 -17.38 10.02
CA TYR A 218 -1.21 -18.52 9.13
C TYR A 218 -2.63 -19.06 8.94
N ILE A 219 -2.85 -19.71 7.81
CA ILE A 219 -4.09 -20.42 7.54
C ILE A 219 -3.90 -21.86 7.99
N ASP A 220 -4.76 -22.33 8.89
CA ASP A 220 -4.73 -23.70 9.40
C ASP A 220 -5.41 -24.65 8.41
N TYR A 221 -4.70 -24.99 7.32
CA TYR A 221 -5.19 -25.86 6.26
C TYR A 221 -5.59 -27.26 6.78
N ALA A 222 -4.90 -27.76 7.80
CA ALA A 222 -5.21 -29.04 8.41
C ALA A 222 -6.61 -29.04 9.04
N LYS A 223 -7.01 -27.97 9.74
CA LYS A 223 -8.39 -27.80 10.25
C LYS A 223 -9.44 -27.72 9.14
N LEU A 224 -9.06 -27.28 7.95
CA LEU A 224 -9.93 -27.25 6.78
C LEU A 224 -9.98 -28.61 6.05
N GLY A 225 -9.18 -29.60 6.47
CA GLY A 225 -9.03 -30.87 5.76
C GLY A 225 -8.42 -30.71 4.37
N ARG A 226 -7.55 -29.71 4.19
CA ARG A 226 -6.90 -29.39 2.90
C ARG A 226 -5.38 -29.40 3.03
N GLU A 227 -4.72 -29.58 1.90
CA GLU A 227 -3.30 -29.24 1.77
C GLU A 227 -3.13 -27.71 1.67
N ILE A 228 -1.89 -27.25 1.83
CA ILE A 228 -1.54 -25.84 1.68
C ILE A 228 -1.86 -25.41 0.24
N SER A 229 -2.65 -24.35 0.10
CA SER A 229 -2.98 -23.81 -1.22
C SER A 229 -1.75 -23.25 -1.93
N SER A 230 -1.70 -23.44 -3.25
CA SER A 230 -0.74 -22.71 -4.11
C SER A 230 -0.88 -21.18 -4.01
N TYR A 231 -2.02 -20.68 -3.50
CA TYR A 231 -2.30 -19.26 -3.29
C TYR A 231 -2.05 -18.78 -1.86
N ASP A 232 -1.44 -19.58 -0.98
CA ASP A 232 -1.23 -19.27 0.45
C ASP A 232 -0.71 -17.84 0.67
N LYS A 233 0.37 -17.46 -0.01
CA LYS A 233 0.96 -16.10 0.10
C LYS A 233 -0.02 -14.99 -0.25
N ILE A 234 -0.87 -15.19 -1.26
CA ILE A 234 -1.90 -14.23 -1.65
C ILE A 234 -2.99 -14.18 -0.59
N PHE A 235 -3.47 -15.34 -0.11
CA PHE A 235 -4.46 -15.39 0.96
C PHE A 235 -3.98 -14.70 2.24
N MET A 236 -2.72 -14.90 2.60
CA MET A 236 -2.08 -14.21 3.71
C MET A 236 -2.04 -12.69 3.50
N SER A 237 -1.67 -12.24 2.30
CA SER A 237 -1.63 -10.83 1.91
C SER A 237 -3.01 -10.15 1.93
N LEU A 238 -4.06 -10.91 1.61
CA LEU A 238 -5.45 -10.46 1.66
C LEU A 238 -6.08 -10.59 3.06
N SER A 239 -5.29 -10.99 4.06
CA SER A 239 -5.71 -11.21 5.44
C SER A 239 -6.87 -12.21 5.53
N SER A 240 -6.78 -13.30 4.75
CA SER A 240 -7.87 -14.27 4.63
C SER A 240 -8.11 -15.08 5.90
N VAL A 241 -9.37 -15.42 6.14
CA VAL A 241 -9.85 -16.39 7.13
C VAL A 241 -10.93 -17.22 6.46
N PHE A 242 -10.85 -18.55 6.60
CA PHE A 242 -11.83 -19.47 6.04
C PHE A 242 -12.44 -20.29 7.17
N LYS A 243 -13.77 -20.43 7.16
CA LYS A 243 -14.50 -21.23 8.14
C LYS A 243 -14.52 -22.72 7.78
N ASN A 244 -14.40 -23.03 6.49
CA ASN A 244 -14.51 -24.38 5.95
C ASN A 244 -13.85 -24.51 4.57
N ALA A 245 -13.68 -25.75 4.11
CA ALA A 245 -13.11 -26.05 2.80
C ALA A 245 -13.85 -25.39 1.61
N PRO A 246 -15.20 -25.34 1.56
CA PRO A 246 -15.93 -24.65 0.50
C PRO A 246 -15.63 -23.14 0.36
N GLU A 247 -15.48 -22.41 1.48
CA GLU A 247 -15.09 -20.99 1.43
C GLU A 247 -13.69 -20.83 0.82
N MET A 248 -12.74 -21.66 1.25
CA MET A 248 -11.39 -21.67 0.68
C MET A 248 -11.43 -21.97 -0.83
N GLU A 249 -12.17 -22.99 -1.25
CA GLU A 249 -12.31 -23.34 -2.67
C GLU A 249 -12.94 -22.20 -3.49
N THR A 250 -13.91 -21.49 -2.93
CA THR A 250 -14.49 -20.29 -3.55
C THR A 250 -13.43 -19.20 -3.74
N ALA A 251 -12.59 -18.98 -2.73
CA ALA A 251 -11.47 -18.04 -2.79
C ALA A 251 -10.43 -18.42 -3.86
N GLU A 252 -10.09 -19.71 -3.97
CA GLU A 252 -9.20 -20.20 -5.02
C GLU A 252 -9.78 -19.99 -6.41
N ASN A 253 -11.09 -20.18 -6.57
CA ASN A 253 -11.77 -19.98 -7.84
C ASN A 253 -11.78 -18.51 -8.26
N LEU A 254 -11.99 -17.56 -7.34
CA LEU A 254 -11.86 -16.13 -7.64
C LEU A 254 -10.48 -15.80 -8.25
N LEU A 255 -9.41 -16.30 -7.63
CA LEU A 255 -8.03 -16.10 -8.12
C LEU A 255 -7.81 -16.76 -9.48
N ARG A 256 -8.23 -18.02 -9.62
CA ARG A 256 -8.10 -18.81 -10.84
C ARG A 256 -8.82 -18.14 -12.01
N ASP A 257 -10.04 -17.69 -11.79
CA ASP A 257 -10.87 -17.04 -12.80
C ASP A 257 -10.27 -15.71 -13.25
N ASN A 258 -9.70 -14.92 -12.33
CA ASN A 258 -8.99 -13.69 -12.69
C ASN A 258 -7.78 -13.97 -13.60
N VAL A 259 -6.94 -14.94 -13.23
CA VAL A 259 -5.75 -15.34 -14.00
C VAL A 259 -6.14 -15.90 -15.37
N GLN A 260 -7.17 -16.76 -15.43
CA GLN A 260 -7.65 -17.34 -16.68
C GLN A 260 -8.27 -16.28 -17.60
N ARG A 261 -9.05 -15.33 -17.06
CA ARG A 261 -9.57 -14.18 -17.82
C ARG A 261 -8.45 -13.34 -18.41
N PHE A 262 -7.40 -13.07 -17.62
CA PHE A 262 -6.23 -12.34 -18.10
C PHE A 262 -5.53 -13.09 -19.24
N ALA A 263 -5.21 -14.37 -19.03
CA ALA A 263 -4.49 -15.18 -20.02
C ALA A 263 -5.30 -15.40 -21.31
N ALA A 264 -6.61 -15.59 -21.20
CA ALA A 264 -7.49 -15.69 -22.37
C ALA A 264 -7.49 -14.40 -23.19
N ALA A 265 -7.62 -13.23 -22.53
CA ALA A 265 -7.52 -11.94 -23.21
C ALA A 265 -6.13 -11.73 -23.83
N TYR A 266 -5.07 -12.20 -23.17
CA TYR A 266 -3.68 -12.07 -23.65
C TYR A 266 -3.48 -12.82 -24.97
N ARG A 267 -3.87 -14.10 -25.02
CA ARG A 267 -3.74 -14.96 -26.21
C ARG A 267 -4.60 -14.52 -27.41
N ILE A 268 -5.63 -13.71 -27.18
CA ILE A 268 -6.43 -13.12 -28.26
C ILE A 268 -5.70 -11.91 -28.86
N ARG A 269 -4.94 -11.17 -28.04
CA ARG A 269 -4.31 -9.90 -28.41
C ARG A 269 -2.88 -10.06 -28.95
N PHE A 270 -2.16 -11.07 -28.48
CA PHE A 270 -0.76 -11.40 -28.77
C PHE A 270 -0.66 -12.86 -29.19
#